data_AF-A0A9P6G1B9-F1
#
_entry.id   AF-A0A9P6G1B9-F1
#
_cell.length_a   1.000
_cell.length_b   1.000
_cell.length_c   1.000
_cell.angle_alpha   90.00
_cell.angle_beta   90.00
_cell.angle_gamma   90.00
#
_symmetry.space_group_name_H-M   'P 1'
#
loop_
_entity.id
_entity.type
_entity.pdbx_description
1 polymer ?
#
loop_
_entity_poly.entity_id
_entity_poly.type
_entity_poly.pdbx_seq_one_letter_code
_entity_poly.pdbx_strand_id
1 'polypeptide(L)'
;MKRFGATKDAWIFRTAKPERDDIKRQGQWEMKHFFHSGRELVLSQYEIATDFQTLPPDDAPICFERAVIGLGSQCSQVYCENNIPVEIYQGFRDEIADYYWQTPQVWQKHLSDSRESIRGKEKENNNPNLQEKPNSPLKCLDGARYYNFEGTGSGNPAEDGEKMTRIGQRFPEALDMNYTFKTDLSENGPGTNRTGKSRKLVVGIVQREESRRLLNDQDLVKELVEAGFRVKWMSFDHGCGLAETAYLLRDVNVLVSPHGNAIGTSIFMPTNNPVPTLISIDNSQYQESWFKFTSTALGQRFISSTCGPTSYVDKATEERCPYYRDYSGGQRLLRQLPIILGLPESMVKTDAEKNAMTEWKRDRRDDYLRTYVRWSRDAQELAAKEFEMLIGREVPRSLIQKYGEDAWTFLNYFWKDIPRYVDVPRLTKFIGSLQEDSEREESVDLRNGSSPYRQFIEYVRNGEACGENDCQDKLQRNVAGAESAFGQHSINNVELWGLPTTESKALRPELVEVRHWKIDV
;
A
#
# COMPACT_ATOMS: atom_id res chain seq x y z
N MET A 1 15.78 -4.60 -15.32
CA MET A 1 16.17 -4.85 -16.73
C MET A 1 17.30 -3.93 -17.22
N LYS A 2 17.14 -2.58 -17.19
CA LYS A 2 18.18 -1.64 -17.65
C LYS A 2 19.55 -1.84 -16.98
N ARG A 3 19.58 -2.01 -15.65
CA ARG A 3 20.80 -2.35 -14.88
C ARG A 3 21.56 -3.57 -15.41
N PHE A 4 20.86 -4.51 -16.04
CA PHE A 4 21.44 -5.75 -16.57
C PHE A 4 21.67 -5.70 -18.09
N GLY A 5 21.75 -4.49 -18.67
CA GLY A 5 22.12 -4.27 -20.07
C GLY A 5 20.95 -4.21 -21.05
N ALA A 6 19.71 -4.15 -20.58
CA ALA A 6 18.57 -3.89 -21.48
C ALA A 6 18.67 -2.45 -22.03
N THR A 7 18.67 -2.32 -23.36
CA THR A 7 18.69 -1.02 -24.05
C THR A 7 17.27 -0.51 -24.31
N LYS A 8 17.13 0.71 -24.85
CA LYS A 8 15.83 1.24 -25.32
C LYS A 8 15.17 0.39 -26.42
N ASP A 9 15.95 -0.44 -27.10
CA ASP A 9 15.53 -1.34 -28.18
C ASP A 9 15.20 -2.75 -27.68
N ALA A 10 15.37 -3.03 -26.38
CA ALA A 10 15.13 -4.35 -25.83
C ALA A 10 13.65 -4.73 -25.91
N TRP A 11 13.41 -6.00 -26.23
CA TRP A 11 12.08 -6.59 -26.21
C TRP A 11 11.78 -7.11 -24.81
N ILE A 12 10.54 -6.94 -24.37
CA ILE A 12 10.04 -7.47 -23.11
C ILE A 12 9.15 -8.66 -23.46
N PHE A 13 9.23 -9.74 -22.71
CA PHE A 13 8.29 -10.86 -22.84
C PHE A 13 7.60 -11.13 -21.51
N ARG A 14 6.27 -11.17 -21.52
CA ARG A 14 5.46 -11.54 -20.35
C ARG A 14 5.04 -12.99 -20.45
N THR A 15 5.59 -13.81 -19.57
CA THR A 15 5.32 -15.25 -19.50
C THR A 15 4.03 -15.60 -18.76
N ALA A 16 3.21 -14.61 -18.39
CA ALA A 16 2.07 -14.83 -17.52
C ALA A 16 1.00 -15.66 -18.23
N LYS A 17 0.75 -16.85 -17.70
CA LYS A 17 -0.46 -17.63 -17.98
C LYS A 17 -1.36 -17.43 -16.76
N PRO A 18 -2.40 -16.58 -16.80
CA PRO A 18 -3.31 -16.41 -15.67
C PRO A 18 -4.12 -17.70 -15.55
N GLU A 19 -3.63 -18.69 -14.81
CA GLU A 19 -4.35 -19.96 -14.69
C GLU A 19 -5.61 -19.84 -13.83
N ARG A 20 -5.76 -18.79 -12.99
CA ARG A 20 -6.93 -18.61 -12.08
C ARG A 20 -7.29 -17.18 -11.68
N ASP A 21 -6.64 -16.14 -12.20
CA ASP A 21 -7.02 -14.77 -11.83
C ASP A 21 -8.19 -14.30 -12.70
N ASP A 22 -9.41 -14.51 -12.20
CA ASP A 22 -10.65 -13.86 -12.70
C ASP A 22 -10.56 -12.32 -12.62
N ILE A 23 -9.53 -11.80 -11.96
CA ILE A 23 -9.16 -10.40 -12.03
C ILE A 23 -8.76 -10.13 -13.48
N LYS A 24 -9.69 -9.56 -14.25
CA LYS A 24 -9.44 -8.88 -15.52
C LYS A 24 -8.41 -7.78 -15.27
N ARG A 25 -7.12 -8.14 -15.22
CA ARG A 25 -6.00 -7.20 -15.12
C ARG A 25 -5.84 -6.51 -16.46
N GLN A 26 -6.84 -5.72 -16.84
CA GLN A 26 -6.83 -4.82 -17.98
C GLN A 26 -6.01 -3.56 -17.66
N GLY A 27 -4.86 -3.74 -17.01
CA GLY A 27 -3.91 -2.66 -16.78
C GLY A 27 -3.03 -2.52 -18.01
N GLN A 28 -3.11 -1.38 -18.68
CA GLN A 28 -2.06 -0.96 -19.61
C GLN A 28 -0.80 -0.72 -18.80
N TRP A 29 0.15 -1.66 -18.84
CA TRP A 29 1.49 -1.37 -18.37
C TRP A 29 2.17 -0.56 -19.48
N GLU A 30 2.22 0.75 -19.30
CA GLU A 30 2.90 1.60 -20.26
C GLU A 30 4.41 1.38 -20.13
N MET A 31 4.99 0.58 -21.03
CA MET A 31 6.43 0.31 -21.06
C MET A 31 7.18 1.18 -22.09
N LYS A 32 6.45 1.95 -22.89
CA LYS A 32 6.98 2.76 -24.00
C LYS A 32 7.99 3.81 -23.54
N HIS A 33 7.87 4.33 -22.31
CA HIS A 33 8.84 5.27 -21.75
C HIS A 33 10.15 4.58 -21.31
N PHE A 34 10.10 3.29 -20.95
CA PHE A 34 11.31 2.52 -20.65
C PHE A 34 12.03 2.05 -21.93
N PHE A 35 11.26 1.69 -22.96
CA PHE A 35 11.74 1.09 -24.20
C PHE A 35 11.13 1.80 -25.41
N HIS A 36 11.92 2.63 -26.09
CA HIS A 36 11.42 3.51 -27.16
C HIS A 36 11.09 2.75 -28.45
N SER A 37 11.88 1.73 -28.76
CA SER A 37 11.91 1.02 -30.05
C SER A 37 11.73 -0.48 -29.90
N GLY A 38 11.85 -1.00 -28.67
CA GLY A 38 11.48 -2.37 -28.36
C GLY A 38 10.00 -2.67 -28.61
N ARG A 39 9.62 -3.91 -28.31
CA ARG A 39 8.23 -4.35 -28.24
C ARG A 39 8.01 -5.17 -27.00
N GLU A 40 6.79 -5.17 -26.51
CA GLU A 40 6.35 -6.08 -25.47
C GLU A 40 5.59 -7.25 -26.10
N LEU A 41 6.10 -8.45 -25.92
CA LEU A 41 5.46 -9.69 -26.30
C LEU A 41 4.52 -10.14 -25.18
N VAL A 42 3.24 -10.29 -25.53
CA VAL A 42 2.18 -10.82 -24.67
C VAL A 42 1.66 -12.15 -25.23
N LEU A 43 1.07 -13.00 -24.39
CA LEU A 43 0.65 -14.35 -24.79
C LEU A 43 -0.82 -14.43 -25.21
N SER A 44 -1.59 -13.37 -24.99
CA SER A 44 -3.01 -13.32 -25.35
C SER A 44 -3.40 -12.01 -26.03
N GLN A 45 -4.30 -12.09 -27.02
CA GLN A 45 -4.88 -10.91 -27.67
C GLN A 45 -5.57 -9.99 -26.65
N TYR A 46 -6.11 -10.55 -25.56
CA TYR A 46 -6.75 -9.78 -24.49
C TYR A 46 -5.74 -8.98 -23.65
N GLU A 47 -4.45 -9.29 -23.73
CA GLU A 47 -3.38 -8.54 -23.05
C GLU A 47 -2.82 -7.40 -23.90
N ILE A 48 -3.11 -7.37 -25.21
CA ILE A 48 -2.75 -6.24 -26.07
C ILE A 48 -3.60 -5.04 -25.66
N ALA A 49 -2.96 -4.13 -24.95
CA ALA A 49 -3.58 -2.93 -24.42
C ALA A 49 -2.98 -1.67 -25.05
N THR A 50 -1.79 -1.75 -25.65
CA THR A 50 -1.10 -0.65 -26.33
C THR A 50 -0.49 -1.11 -27.65
N ASP A 51 -0.21 -0.17 -28.54
CA ASP A 51 0.53 -0.33 -29.79
C ASP A 51 2.02 -0.73 -29.59
N PHE A 52 2.51 -0.69 -28.34
CA PHE A 52 3.81 -1.24 -27.96
C PHE A 52 3.78 -2.76 -27.75
N GLN A 53 2.59 -3.33 -27.50
CA GLN A 53 2.39 -4.75 -27.26
C GLN A 53 2.04 -5.49 -28.55
N THR A 54 2.56 -6.70 -28.70
CA THR A 54 2.30 -7.55 -29.86
C THR A 54 2.28 -9.03 -29.44
N LEU A 55 1.58 -9.85 -30.21
CA LEU A 55 1.64 -11.30 -30.05
C LEU A 55 2.97 -11.81 -30.64
N PRO A 56 3.53 -12.89 -30.10
CA PRO A 56 4.56 -13.62 -30.81
C PRO A 56 4.01 -14.11 -32.17
N PRO A 57 4.86 -14.21 -33.22
CA PRO A 57 4.45 -14.82 -34.48
C PRO A 57 4.04 -16.27 -34.22
N ASP A 58 3.00 -16.71 -34.91
CA ASP A 58 2.42 -18.04 -34.80
C ASP A 58 3.16 -19.08 -35.66
N ASP A 59 3.93 -18.62 -36.65
CA ASP A 59 4.63 -19.43 -37.64
C ASP A 59 6.14 -19.56 -37.42
N ALA A 60 6.72 -18.85 -36.43
CA ALA A 60 8.16 -18.84 -36.20
C ALA A 60 8.52 -18.81 -34.70
N PRO A 61 9.56 -19.58 -34.28
CA PRO A 61 10.08 -19.45 -32.92
C PRO A 61 10.77 -18.08 -32.74
N ILE A 62 10.54 -17.44 -31.60
CA ILE A 62 11.31 -16.26 -31.18
C ILE A 62 12.57 -16.73 -30.46
N CYS A 63 13.73 -16.34 -30.97
CA CYS A 63 15.02 -16.56 -30.33
C CYS A 63 15.58 -15.23 -29.83
N PHE A 64 15.89 -15.14 -28.53
CA PHE A 64 16.57 -13.98 -27.97
C PHE A 64 18.07 -14.24 -27.91
N GLU A 65 18.88 -13.35 -28.51
CA GLU A 65 20.35 -13.43 -28.42
C GLU A 65 20.82 -13.27 -26.96
N ARG A 66 20.14 -12.40 -26.20
CA ARG A 66 20.35 -12.18 -24.77
C ARG A 66 19.00 -11.96 -24.10
N ALA A 67 18.79 -12.60 -22.96
CA ALA A 67 17.58 -12.42 -22.16
C ALA A 67 17.95 -12.00 -20.74
N VAL A 68 17.31 -10.93 -20.25
CA VAL A 68 17.28 -10.61 -18.82
C VAL A 68 15.94 -11.11 -18.30
N ILE A 69 15.95 -12.19 -17.53
CA ILE A 69 14.73 -12.77 -16.98
C ILE A 69 14.39 -12.01 -15.69
N GLY A 70 13.37 -11.17 -15.76
CA GLY A 70 12.72 -10.61 -14.58
C GLY A 70 11.66 -11.58 -14.08
N LEU A 71 11.79 -12.07 -12.86
CA LEU A 71 10.67 -12.72 -12.17
C LEU A 71 9.73 -11.61 -11.69
N GLY A 72 8.46 -11.65 -12.08
CA GLY A 72 7.50 -10.58 -11.79
C GLY A 72 7.37 -10.30 -10.28
N SER A 73 7.11 -9.04 -9.93
CA SER A 73 6.99 -8.52 -8.56
C SER A 73 5.74 -8.96 -7.78
N GLN A 74 4.93 -9.87 -8.32
CA GLN A 74 3.73 -10.39 -7.64
C GLN A 74 3.98 -11.72 -6.94
N CYS A 75 5.12 -11.78 -6.30
CA CYS A 75 5.68 -13.04 -5.93
C CYS A 75 5.60 -13.15 -4.41
N SER A 76 4.55 -13.82 -3.93
CA SER A 76 4.41 -14.25 -2.55
C SER A 76 5.29 -15.47 -2.22
N GLN A 77 6.38 -15.66 -2.96
CA GLN A 77 7.25 -16.84 -2.90
C GLN A 77 8.60 -16.46 -2.31
N VAL A 78 9.26 -17.45 -1.69
CA VAL A 78 10.51 -17.30 -0.93
C VAL A 78 11.62 -16.56 -1.68
N TYR A 79 11.72 -16.70 -3.01
CA TYR A 79 12.77 -16.03 -3.79
C TYR A 79 12.52 -14.53 -4.07
N CYS A 80 11.33 -14.04 -3.74
CA CYS A 80 10.98 -12.62 -3.77
C CYS A 80 10.98 -11.98 -2.37
N GLU A 81 11.23 -12.79 -1.36
CA GLU A 81 11.73 -12.35 -0.05
C GLU A 81 13.21 -11.96 -0.12
N ASN A 82 13.87 -12.25 -1.25
CA ASN A 82 15.22 -11.74 -1.52
C ASN A 82 15.16 -10.22 -1.71
N ASN A 83 16.01 -9.55 -0.95
CA ASN A 83 16.10 -8.11 -0.89
C ASN A 83 16.49 -7.52 -2.26
N ILE A 84 15.69 -6.59 -2.78
CA ILE A 84 16.02 -5.82 -3.99
C ILE A 84 16.95 -4.67 -3.57
N PRO A 85 18.14 -4.53 -4.17
CA PRO A 85 19.06 -3.45 -3.82
C PRO A 85 18.42 -2.06 -3.94
N VAL A 86 18.71 -1.18 -2.99
CA VAL A 86 18.16 0.19 -2.90
C VAL A 86 18.31 0.97 -4.21
N GLU A 87 19.44 0.82 -4.91
CA GLU A 87 19.70 1.56 -6.15
C GLU A 87 18.72 1.16 -7.27
N ILE A 88 18.14 -0.04 -7.21
CA ILE A 88 17.12 -0.47 -8.18
C ILE A 88 15.81 0.27 -7.92
N TYR A 89 15.38 0.37 -6.66
CA TYR A 89 14.17 1.12 -6.31
C TYR A 89 14.32 2.60 -6.61
N GLN A 90 15.47 3.20 -6.24
CA GLN A 90 15.78 4.59 -6.53
C GLN A 90 15.82 4.85 -8.03
N GLY A 91 16.59 4.06 -8.79
CA GLY A 91 16.69 4.21 -10.23
C GLY A 91 15.34 4.08 -10.94
N PHE A 92 14.48 3.15 -10.50
CA PHE A 92 13.13 3.02 -11.04
C PHE A 92 12.27 4.26 -10.78
N ARG A 93 12.27 4.75 -9.53
CA ARG A 93 11.51 5.95 -9.16
C ARG A 93 12.02 7.18 -9.91
N ASP A 94 13.33 7.40 -9.90
CA ASP A 94 13.96 8.58 -10.49
C ASP A 94 13.74 8.58 -12.01
N GLU A 95 13.78 7.44 -12.67
CA GLU A 95 13.47 7.34 -14.10
C GLU A 95 12.02 7.73 -14.43
N ILE A 96 11.05 7.31 -13.61
CA ILE A 96 9.65 7.72 -13.74
C ILE A 96 9.50 9.22 -13.47
N ALA A 97 10.15 9.71 -12.42
CA ALA A 97 10.14 11.12 -12.03
C ALA A 97 10.71 12.01 -13.14
N ASP A 98 11.85 11.62 -13.69
CA ASP A 98 12.57 12.36 -14.73
C ASP A 98 11.77 12.41 -16.02
N TYR A 99 11.17 11.29 -16.41
CA TYR A 99 10.38 11.22 -17.62
C TYR A 99 9.08 12.04 -17.51
N TYR A 100 8.29 11.81 -16.46
CA TYR A 100 6.95 12.39 -16.38
C TYR A 100 6.90 13.76 -15.70
N TRP A 101 7.80 14.08 -14.77
CA TRP A 101 7.66 15.28 -13.92
C TRP A 101 8.58 16.42 -14.30
N GLN A 102 9.81 16.15 -14.74
CA GLN A 102 10.77 17.21 -15.05
C GLN A 102 10.35 18.07 -16.25
N THR A 103 9.58 17.48 -17.19
CA THR A 103 9.13 18.18 -18.39
C THR A 103 7.61 18.34 -18.38
N PRO A 104 7.08 19.50 -17.96
CA PRO A 104 5.67 19.86 -18.07
C PRO A 104 4.93 19.38 -19.31
N GLN A 105 5.56 19.49 -20.47
CA GLN A 105 5.00 19.15 -21.76
C GLN A 105 4.81 17.64 -21.92
N VAL A 106 5.68 16.81 -21.33
CA VAL A 106 5.57 15.35 -21.35
C VAL A 106 4.35 14.92 -20.55
N TRP A 107 4.15 15.45 -19.34
CA TRP A 107 2.96 15.16 -18.55
C TRP A 107 1.66 15.57 -19.24
N GLN A 108 1.63 16.78 -19.82
CA GLN A 108 0.44 17.25 -20.53
C GLN A 108 0.13 16.42 -21.77
N LYS A 109 1.17 16.01 -22.51
CA LYS A 109 1.03 15.08 -23.63
C LYS A 109 0.50 13.73 -23.14
N HIS A 110 1.07 13.17 -22.08
CA HIS A 110 0.60 11.92 -21.47
C HIS A 110 -0.89 11.95 -21.12
N LEU A 111 -1.35 13.02 -20.48
CA LEU A 111 -2.76 13.21 -20.16
C LEU A 111 -3.64 13.34 -21.42
N SER A 112 -3.14 14.02 -22.45
CA SER A 112 -3.86 14.16 -23.73
C SER A 112 -4.00 12.81 -24.42
N ASP A 113 -2.90 12.09 -24.60
CA ASP A 113 -2.83 10.80 -25.28
C ASP A 113 -3.71 9.76 -24.54
N SER A 114 -3.64 9.74 -23.20
CA SER A 114 -4.48 8.86 -22.37
C SER A 114 -5.97 9.14 -22.53
N ARG A 115 -6.37 10.43 -22.57
CA ARG A 115 -7.78 10.82 -22.80
C ARG A 115 -8.27 10.48 -24.19
N GLU A 116 -7.43 10.68 -25.21
CA GLU A 116 -7.77 10.32 -26.58
C GLU A 116 -7.97 8.82 -26.74
N SER A 117 -7.09 8.01 -26.14
CA SER A 117 -7.20 6.56 -26.07
C SER A 117 -8.50 6.10 -25.40
N ILE A 118 -8.86 6.71 -24.26
CA ILE A 118 -10.13 6.43 -23.57
C ILE A 118 -11.34 6.75 -24.47
N ARG A 119 -11.35 7.93 -25.09
CA ARG A 119 -12.42 8.34 -26.02
C ARG A 119 -12.53 7.43 -27.24
N GLY A 120 -11.40 6.94 -27.75
CA GLY A 120 -11.36 5.95 -28.84
C GLY A 120 -12.08 4.66 -28.43
N LYS A 121 -11.71 4.09 -27.28
CA LYS A 121 -12.35 2.88 -26.74
C LYS A 121 -13.83 3.07 -26.42
N GLU A 122 -14.22 4.22 -25.90
CA GLU A 122 -15.64 4.53 -25.65
C GLU A 122 -16.46 4.55 -26.95
N LYS A 123 -15.91 5.05 -28.06
CA LYS A 123 -16.58 5.04 -29.36
C LYS A 123 -16.72 3.63 -29.93
N GLU A 124 -15.71 2.78 -29.75
CA GLU A 124 -15.74 1.36 -30.15
C GLU A 124 -16.74 0.55 -29.31
N ASN A 125 -16.86 0.88 -28.02
CA ASN A 125 -17.75 0.21 -27.06
C ASN A 125 -19.19 0.74 -27.04
N ASN A 126 -19.66 1.44 -28.08
CA ASN A 126 -21.08 1.85 -28.20
C ASN A 126 -22.07 0.66 -28.32
N ASN A 127 -21.63 -0.57 -28.06
CA ASN A 127 -22.50 -1.72 -27.87
C ASN A 127 -23.23 -1.60 -26.51
N PRO A 128 -24.55 -1.37 -26.49
CA PRO A 128 -25.31 -1.17 -25.25
C PRO A 128 -25.30 -2.39 -24.31
N ASN A 129 -24.80 -3.55 -24.76
CA ASN A 129 -24.69 -4.76 -23.96
C ASN A 129 -23.38 -4.86 -23.15
N LEU A 130 -22.39 -3.98 -23.36
CA LEU A 130 -21.18 -3.92 -22.52
C LEU A 130 -21.38 -2.90 -21.40
N GLN A 131 -21.82 -3.37 -20.23
CA GLN A 131 -22.05 -2.51 -19.05
C GLN A 131 -20.77 -2.07 -18.33
N GLU A 132 -19.61 -2.68 -18.61
CA GLU A 132 -18.35 -2.33 -17.96
C GLU A 132 -17.63 -1.24 -18.77
N LYS A 133 -17.59 -0.01 -18.23
CA LYS A 133 -16.69 1.02 -18.75
C LYS A 133 -15.24 0.51 -18.64
N PRO A 134 -14.42 0.66 -19.70
CA PRO A 134 -13.04 0.21 -19.66
C PRO A 134 -12.29 0.89 -18.50
N ASN A 135 -11.45 0.12 -17.80
CA ASN A 135 -10.56 0.68 -16.78
C ASN A 135 -9.65 1.72 -17.44
N SER A 136 -9.64 2.93 -16.90
CA SER A 136 -8.85 4.05 -17.38
C SER A 136 -7.64 4.23 -16.45
N PRO A 137 -6.41 4.41 -16.98
CA PRO A 137 -5.24 4.72 -16.15
C PRO A 137 -5.40 6.05 -15.39
N LEU A 138 -6.27 6.95 -15.88
CA LEU A 138 -6.57 8.25 -15.26
C LEU A 138 -7.62 8.18 -14.16
N LYS A 139 -8.29 7.04 -13.96
CA LYS A 139 -9.45 6.95 -13.06
C LYS A 139 -9.07 7.25 -11.61
N CYS A 140 -7.86 6.89 -11.17
CA CYS A 140 -7.34 7.29 -9.87
C CYS A 140 -7.11 8.80 -9.73
N LEU A 141 -6.73 9.51 -10.80
CA LEU A 141 -6.60 10.97 -10.79
C LEU A 141 -7.98 11.63 -10.67
N ASP A 142 -8.98 11.11 -11.41
CA ASP A 142 -10.35 11.61 -11.38
C ASP A 142 -11.02 11.36 -10.02
N GLY A 143 -10.67 10.24 -9.37
CA GLY A 143 -11.16 9.87 -8.04
C GLY A 143 -10.38 10.50 -6.88
N ALA A 144 -9.21 11.10 -7.13
CA ALA A 144 -8.41 11.71 -6.08
C ALA A 144 -9.08 13.00 -5.55
N ARG A 145 -9.07 13.17 -4.23
CA ARG A 145 -9.62 14.34 -3.53
C ARG A 145 -8.49 15.07 -2.80
N TYR A 146 -8.50 16.39 -2.88
CA TYR A 146 -7.46 17.26 -2.35
C TYR A 146 -8.08 18.24 -1.36
N TYR A 147 -7.50 18.35 -0.17
CA TYR A 147 -7.98 19.20 0.91
C TYR A 147 -6.85 20.12 1.43
N ASN A 148 -7.18 21.37 1.74
CA ASN A 148 -6.24 22.43 2.16
C ASN A 148 -5.15 22.77 1.11
N PHE A 149 -5.39 22.55 -0.18
CA PHE A 149 -4.51 23.02 -1.26
C PHE A 149 -4.93 24.41 -1.73
N GLU A 150 -3.97 25.25 -2.13
CA GLU A 150 -4.27 26.59 -2.66
C GLU A 150 -5.25 26.49 -3.86
N GLY A 151 -6.31 27.29 -3.83
CA GLY A 151 -7.41 27.24 -4.80
C GLY A 151 -8.56 26.28 -4.45
N THR A 152 -8.43 25.46 -3.40
CA THR A 152 -9.56 24.72 -2.81
C THR A 152 -10.09 25.53 -1.63
N GLY A 153 -11.26 26.17 -1.78
CA GLY A 153 -11.86 26.98 -0.71
C GLY A 153 -11.96 26.20 0.61
N SER A 154 -11.82 26.89 1.74
CA SER A 154 -11.87 26.27 3.06
C SER A 154 -13.25 25.65 3.31
N GLY A 155 -13.32 24.32 3.37
CA GLY A 155 -14.35 23.65 4.17
C GLY A 155 -15.53 22.96 3.47
N ASN A 156 -15.48 22.61 2.19
CA ASN A 156 -16.39 21.59 1.63
C ASN A 156 -15.80 20.93 0.38
N PRO A 157 -15.99 19.61 0.15
CA PRO A 157 -15.79 19.03 -1.16
C PRO A 157 -16.78 19.72 -2.10
N ALA A 158 -16.29 20.46 -3.09
CA ALA A 158 -17.14 21.01 -4.13
C ALA A 158 -17.82 19.84 -4.86
N GLU A 159 -19.05 19.55 -4.47
CA GLU A 159 -19.91 18.56 -5.11
C GLU A 159 -20.20 18.99 -6.55
N ASP A 160 -19.92 18.06 -7.46
CA ASP A 160 -20.39 17.89 -8.84
C ASP A 160 -20.13 18.95 -9.91
N GLY A 161 -19.67 20.16 -9.59
CA GLY A 161 -19.36 21.19 -10.60
C GLY A 161 -17.90 21.27 -11.10
N GLU A 162 -16.92 20.82 -10.30
CA GLU A 162 -15.49 21.17 -10.49
C GLU A 162 -14.57 20.01 -10.94
N LYS A 163 -15.10 18.82 -11.19
CA LYS A 163 -14.29 17.63 -11.53
C LYS A 163 -13.43 17.82 -12.80
N MET A 164 -13.83 18.67 -13.74
CA MET A 164 -13.07 18.91 -14.99
C MET A 164 -12.01 20.02 -14.91
N THR A 165 -12.09 20.96 -13.96
CA THR A 165 -11.13 22.08 -13.86
C THR A 165 -9.94 21.78 -12.94
N ARG A 166 -10.02 20.75 -12.08
CA ARG A 166 -8.94 20.40 -11.13
C ARG A 166 -7.77 19.62 -11.73
N ILE A 167 -7.96 18.98 -12.89
CA ILE A 167 -6.84 18.50 -13.72
C ILE A 167 -6.06 19.70 -14.33
N GLY A 168 -6.55 20.93 -14.09
CA GLY A 168 -5.93 22.21 -14.36
C GLY A 168 -5.11 22.82 -13.22
N GLN A 169 -4.88 22.14 -12.07
CA GLN A 169 -3.64 22.38 -11.31
C GLN A 169 -2.49 21.83 -12.17
N ARG A 170 -2.17 22.59 -13.24
CA ARG A 170 -1.30 22.21 -14.37
C ARG A 170 0.12 21.87 -13.94
N PHE A 171 0.47 22.27 -12.74
CA PHE A 171 1.61 21.82 -11.98
C PHE A 171 1.10 21.70 -10.53
N PRO A 172 1.59 20.75 -9.72
CA PRO A 172 1.73 21.12 -8.30
C PRO A 172 2.54 22.43 -8.33
N GLU A 173 2.40 23.35 -7.37
CA GLU A 173 3.40 24.43 -7.26
C GLU A 173 4.76 23.82 -7.55
N ALA A 174 5.42 24.28 -8.63
CA ALA A 174 6.57 23.57 -9.17
C ALA A 174 7.41 23.17 -7.97
N LEU A 175 7.62 21.87 -7.76
CA LEU A 175 8.57 21.40 -6.76
C LEU A 175 9.86 22.02 -7.24
N ASP A 176 10.14 23.21 -6.77
CA ASP A 176 11.37 23.88 -7.05
C ASP A 176 12.36 22.92 -6.43
N MET A 177 13.10 22.18 -7.26
CA MET A 177 14.00 21.14 -6.78
C MET A 177 15.14 21.78 -5.95
N ASN A 178 15.26 23.12 -6.00
CA ASN A 178 16.07 23.95 -5.12
C ASN A 178 15.31 24.52 -3.91
N TYR A 179 14.01 24.26 -3.77
CA TYR A 179 13.27 24.42 -2.53
C TYR A 179 13.65 23.28 -1.58
N THR A 180 14.89 23.33 -1.07
CA THR A 180 15.01 23.23 0.40
C THR A 180 13.87 24.04 1.00
N PHE A 181 13.20 23.55 2.05
CA PHE A 181 12.43 24.42 2.93
C PHE A 181 13.35 25.59 3.29
N LYS A 182 13.28 26.65 2.50
CA LYS A 182 13.84 27.94 2.80
C LYS A 182 12.59 28.63 3.25
N THR A 183 12.40 28.65 4.56
CA THR A 183 11.75 29.80 5.18
C THR A 183 12.13 31.04 4.37
N ASP A 184 11.15 31.81 3.92
CA ASP A 184 11.29 33.13 3.30
C ASP A 184 12.05 34.07 4.26
N LEU A 185 13.35 33.82 4.41
CA LEU A 185 14.33 34.56 5.18
C LEU A 185 15.44 34.91 4.19
N SER A 186 15.06 35.62 3.15
CA SER A 186 15.97 36.39 2.31
C SER A 186 15.51 37.84 2.39
N GLU A 187 16.05 38.52 3.40
CA GLU A 187 16.50 39.91 3.41
C GLU A 187 16.04 40.81 2.24
N ASN A 188 15.21 41.80 2.61
CA ASN A 188 15.21 43.20 2.15
C ASN A 188 13.87 43.71 1.64
N GLY A 189 13.00 44.05 2.59
CA GLY A 189 11.86 44.94 2.40
C GLY A 189 11.26 45.33 3.75
N PRO A 190 11.50 46.55 4.27
CA PRO A 190 10.90 46.98 5.53
C PRO A 190 9.43 47.31 5.26
N GLY A 191 8.49 46.46 5.67
CA GLY A 191 7.09 46.90 5.74
C GLY A 191 5.95 45.88 5.70
N THR A 192 6.18 44.57 5.62
CA THR A 192 5.05 43.63 5.78
C THR A 192 5.42 42.46 6.69
N ASN A 193 4.80 42.43 7.88
CA ASN A 193 4.80 41.28 8.78
C ASN A 193 4.01 40.13 8.13
N ARG A 194 4.58 39.47 7.13
CA ARG A 194 4.15 38.12 6.77
C ARG A 194 4.73 37.20 7.82
N THR A 195 3.90 36.83 8.80
CA THR A 195 4.14 35.65 9.63
C THR A 195 4.17 34.44 8.69
N GLY A 196 5.34 34.13 8.15
CA GLY A 196 5.57 33.00 7.24
C GLY A 196 5.24 31.72 7.98
N LYS A 197 4.00 31.24 7.83
CA LYS A 197 3.54 30.00 8.43
C LYS A 197 4.25 28.86 7.68
N SER A 198 5.07 28.09 8.39
CA SER A 198 5.73 26.89 7.83
C SER A 198 4.68 26.02 7.13
N ARG A 199 4.99 25.56 5.92
CA ARG A 199 4.09 24.68 5.19
C ARG A 199 4.01 23.34 5.91
N LYS A 200 2.78 22.91 6.22
CA LYS A 200 2.55 21.60 6.85
C LYS A 200 2.80 20.44 5.87
N LEU A 201 3.16 19.28 6.45
CA LEU A 201 3.31 17.99 5.76
C LEU A 201 2.09 17.69 4.88
N VAL A 202 2.32 17.05 3.74
CA VAL A 202 1.26 16.47 2.91
C VAL A 202 1.00 15.04 3.35
N VAL A 203 -0.25 14.76 3.70
CA VAL A 203 -0.73 13.44 4.10
C VAL A 203 -1.51 12.81 2.96
N GLY A 204 -1.01 11.72 2.40
CA GLY A 204 -1.72 10.86 1.47
C GLY A 204 -2.51 9.80 2.24
N ILE A 205 -3.78 9.60 1.89
CA ILE A 205 -4.63 8.52 2.39
C ILE A 205 -5.00 7.66 1.20
N VAL A 206 -4.47 6.44 1.14
CA VAL A 206 -4.83 5.47 0.11
C VAL A 206 -5.96 4.59 0.65
N GLN A 207 -7.10 4.67 0.00
CA GLN A 207 -8.27 3.88 0.28
C GLN A 207 -8.40 2.72 -0.73
N ARG A 208 -9.04 1.65 -0.26
CA ARG A 208 -9.57 0.58 -1.10
C ARG A 208 -11.09 0.54 -0.90
N GLU A 209 -11.86 0.29 -1.94
CA GLU A 209 -13.32 0.38 -1.89
C GLU A 209 -13.96 -0.96 -1.51
N GLU A 210 -13.41 -2.07 -2.01
CA GLU A 210 -14.02 -3.39 -1.86
C GLU A 210 -13.44 -4.24 -0.71
N SER A 211 -12.14 -4.13 -0.44
CA SER A 211 -11.43 -4.92 0.58
C SER A 211 -10.33 -4.11 1.22
N ARG A 212 -10.04 -4.36 2.50
CA ARG A 212 -9.02 -3.64 3.27
C ARG A 212 -9.22 -2.12 3.19
N ARG A 213 -10.39 -1.64 3.60
CA ARG A 213 -10.73 -0.22 3.58
C ARG A 213 -10.69 0.42 4.97
N LEU A 214 -10.37 1.71 5.05
CA LEU A 214 -10.56 2.50 6.27
C LEU A 214 -12.03 2.91 6.38
N LEU A 215 -12.72 2.51 7.45
CA LEU A 215 -14.16 2.76 7.61
C LEU A 215 -14.50 4.19 8.01
N ASN A 216 -13.58 4.85 8.71
CA ASN A 216 -13.71 6.23 9.19
C ASN A 216 -12.68 7.16 8.52
N ASP A 217 -12.45 6.97 7.21
CA ASP A 217 -11.53 7.80 6.44
C ASP A 217 -11.96 9.27 6.34
N GLN A 218 -13.26 9.55 6.31
CA GLN A 218 -13.79 10.91 6.29
C GLN A 218 -13.49 11.65 7.60
N ASP A 219 -13.63 10.97 8.74
CA ASP A 219 -13.29 11.53 10.05
C ASP A 219 -11.78 11.82 10.11
N LEU A 220 -10.95 10.91 9.59
CA LEU A 220 -9.50 11.12 9.50
C LEU A 220 -9.16 12.33 8.62
N VAL A 221 -9.74 12.44 7.43
CA VAL A 221 -9.53 13.58 6.52
C VAL A 221 -9.91 14.88 7.22
N LYS A 222 -11.09 14.93 7.86
CA LYS A 222 -11.61 16.10 8.56
C LYS A 222 -10.64 16.56 9.66
N GLU A 223 -10.25 15.65 10.55
CA GLU A 223 -9.37 15.97 11.68
C GLU A 223 -7.99 16.47 11.20
N LEU A 224 -7.42 15.84 10.17
CA LEU A 224 -6.13 16.28 9.59
C LEU A 224 -6.23 17.67 8.94
N VAL A 225 -7.35 17.95 8.27
CA VAL A 225 -7.63 19.26 7.66
C VAL A 225 -7.80 20.34 8.72
N GLU A 226 -8.52 20.05 9.81
CA GLU A 226 -8.71 20.95 10.94
C GLU A 226 -7.38 21.21 11.68
N ALA A 227 -6.50 20.21 11.75
CA ALA A 227 -5.13 20.35 12.24
C ALA A 227 -4.19 21.13 11.28
N GLY A 228 -4.68 21.53 10.11
CA GLY A 228 -3.98 22.37 9.15
C GLY A 228 -3.07 21.61 8.17
N PHE A 229 -3.17 20.28 8.09
CA PHE A 229 -2.44 19.49 7.09
C PHE A 229 -3.07 19.60 5.71
N ARG A 230 -2.25 19.36 4.68
CA ARG A 230 -2.73 19.12 3.31
C ARG A 230 -3.01 17.65 3.15
N VAL A 231 -4.20 17.29 2.67
CA VAL A 231 -4.62 15.89 2.58
C VAL A 231 -4.93 15.51 1.14
N LYS A 232 -4.33 14.42 0.67
CA LYS A 232 -4.66 13.77 -0.59
C LYS A 232 -5.35 12.45 -0.29
N TRP A 233 -6.65 12.36 -0.56
CA TRP A 233 -7.36 11.08 -0.51
C TRP A 233 -7.35 10.47 -1.90
N MET A 234 -6.98 9.20 -2.02
CA MET A 234 -6.80 8.52 -3.29
C MET A 234 -7.31 7.07 -3.22
N SER A 235 -7.80 6.54 -4.34
CA SER A 235 -8.26 5.16 -4.50
C SER A 235 -7.61 4.57 -5.75
N PHE A 236 -7.03 3.37 -5.62
CA PHE A 236 -6.37 2.66 -6.72
C PHE A 236 -7.14 1.44 -7.23
N ASP A 237 -8.26 1.10 -6.59
CA ASP A 237 -9.07 -0.09 -6.95
C ASP A 237 -9.70 0.02 -8.35
N HIS A 238 -9.82 1.23 -8.87
CA HIS A 238 -10.43 1.53 -10.16
C HIS A 238 -9.46 1.59 -11.34
N GLY A 239 -8.19 1.26 -11.11
CA GLY A 239 -7.11 1.45 -12.06
C GLY A 239 -6.38 2.77 -11.83
N CYS A 240 -5.06 2.66 -11.70
CA CYS A 240 -4.14 3.77 -11.68
C CYS A 240 -2.92 3.38 -12.50
N GLY A 241 -2.60 4.16 -13.53
CA GLY A 241 -1.37 3.95 -14.27
C GLY A 241 -0.15 4.28 -13.41
N LEU A 242 1.02 3.85 -13.87
CA LEU A 242 2.27 4.03 -13.13
C LEU A 242 2.60 5.53 -12.97
N ALA A 243 2.46 6.28 -14.07
CA ALA A 243 2.74 7.71 -14.12
C ALA A 243 1.79 8.50 -13.20
N GLU A 244 0.51 8.14 -13.16
CA GLU A 244 -0.52 8.73 -12.32
C GLU A 244 -0.29 8.42 -10.84
N THR A 245 0.01 7.17 -10.51
CA THR A 245 0.36 6.75 -9.14
C THR A 245 1.55 7.56 -8.65
N ALA A 246 2.58 7.66 -9.49
CA ALA A 246 3.78 8.39 -9.19
C ALA A 246 3.48 9.89 -8.99
N TYR A 247 2.69 10.49 -9.90
CA TYR A 247 2.27 11.88 -9.82
C TYR A 247 1.51 12.21 -8.53
N LEU A 248 0.64 11.31 -8.07
CA LEU A 248 -0.15 11.49 -6.85
C LEU A 248 0.71 11.51 -5.58
N LEU A 249 1.81 10.75 -5.57
CA LEU A 249 2.63 10.51 -4.38
C LEU A 249 3.91 11.35 -4.29
N ARG A 250 4.34 12.00 -5.38
CA ARG A 250 5.63 12.73 -5.47
C ARG A 250 5.90 13.81 -4.41
N ASP A 251 4.87 14.30 -3.72
CA ASP A 251 4.92 15.34 -2.70
C ASP A 251 4.30 14.87 -1.37
N VAL A 252 3.91 13.59 -1.28
CA VAL A 252 3.31 13.00 -0.08
C VAL A 252 4.40 12.67 0.92
N ASN A 253 4.39 13.34 2.07
CA ASN A 253 5.36 13.12 3.13
C ASN A 253 4.93 11.99 4.07
N VAL A 254 3.62 11.88 4.32
CA VAL A 254 3.05 10.83 5.16
C VAL A 254 2.03 10.05 4.35
N LEU A 255 2.22 8.74 4.18
CA LEU A 255 1.27 7.87 3.48
C LEU A 255 0.53 6.99 4.49
N VAL A 256 -0.76 7.22 4.67
CA VAL A 256 -1.65 6.38 5.48
C VAL A 256 -2.38 5.42 4.55
N SER A 257 -2.29 4.12 4.82
CA SER A 257 -2.99 3.11 4.03
C SER A 257 -3.37 1.91 4.88
N PRO A 258 -4.52 1.25 4.63
CA PRO A 258 -4.76 -0.12 5.08
C PRO A 258 -3.59 -1.03 4.72
N HIS A 259 -3.25 -1.98 5.58
CA HIS A 259 -2.18 -2.93 5.30
C HIS A 259 -2.44 -3.72 4.01
N GLY A 260 -1.48 -3.67 3.07
CA GLY A 260 -1.57 -4.40 1.80
C GLY A 260 -0.83 -3.74 0.65
N ASN A 261 -1.09 -4.23 -0.57
CA ASN A 261 -0.34 -3.88 -1.79
C ASN A 261 -0.27 -2.39 -2.11
N ALA A 262 -1.27 -1.61 -1.70
CA ALA A 262 -1.30 -0.16 -1.84
C ALA A 262 -0.06 0.51 -1.23
N ILE A 263 0.49 -0.06 -0.17
CA ILE A 263 1.71 0.41 0.49
C ILE A 263 2.92 0.41 -0.45
N GLY A 264 3.00 -0.53 -1.39
CA GLY A 264 4.10 -0.60 -2.36
C GLY A 264 4.22 0.65 -3.23
N THR A 265 3.15 1.45 -3.35
CA THR A 265 3.18 2.73 -4.07
C THR A 265 4.03 3.80 -3.38
N SER A 266 4.35 3.62 -2.08
CA SER A 266 5.26 4.49 -1.32
C SER A 266 6.62 4.70 -1.99
N ILE A 267 7.03 3.82 -2.90
CA ILE A 267 8.22 4.02 -3.73
C ILE A 267 8.26 5.39 -4.44
N PHE A 268 7.10 5.97 -4.76
CA PHE A 268 6.99 7.26 -5.43
C PHE A 268 6.91 8.47 -4.49
N MET A 269 6.92 8.26 -3.18
CA MET A 269 7.10 9.36 -2.23
C MET A 269 8.48 10.02 -2.45
N PRO A 270 8.65 11.28 -2.03
CA PRO A 270 9.97 11.88 -1.89
C PRO A 270 10.92 10.94 -1.13
N THR A 271 12.23 11.05 -1.29
CA THR A 271 13.20 10.39 -0.39
C THR A 271 13.85 11.35 0.59
N ASN A 272 13.49 12.63 0.52
CA ASN A 272 14.28 13.71 1.09
C ASN A 272 13.39 14.61 1.92
N ASN A 273 13.96 15.10 3.03
CA ASN A 273 13.46 16.07 4.01
C ASN A 273 12.09 16.72 3.67
N PRO A 274 11.02 16.42 4.43
CA PRO A 274 10.98 15.54 5.60
C PRO A 274 11.15 14.07 5.24
N VAL A 275 11.48 13.28 6.25
CA VAL A 275 11.53 11.82 6.12
C VAL A 275 10.16 11.27 5.73
N PRO A 276 10.05 10.55 4.60
CA PRO A 276 8.79 9.93 4.22
C PRO A 276 8.39 8.90 5.26
N THR A 277 7.15 9.01 5.74
CA THR A 277 6.60 8.11 6.76
C THR A 277 5.39 7.38 6.21
N LEU A 278 5.49 6.07 6.16
CA LEU A 278 4.41 5.18 5.80
C LEU A 278 3.73 4.66 7.07
N ILE A 279 2.41 4.82 7.14
CA ILE A 279 1.58 4.36 8.24
C ILE A 279 0.61 3.31 7.70
N SER A 280 0.94 2.06 7.98
CA SER A 280 0.13 0.89 7.68
C SER A 280 -0.91 0.72 8.79
N ILE A 281 -2.19 0.90 8.48
CA ILE A 281 -3.30 0.59 9.39
C ILE A 281 -3.56 -0.92 9.31
N ASP A 282 -3.10 -1.63 10.34
CA ASP A 282 -3.00 -3.09 10.32
C ASP A 282 -3.99 -3.76 11.29
N ASN A 283 -4.28 -5.03 11.05
CA ASN A 283 -4.95 -5.90 12.01
C ASN A 283 -3.87 -6.73 12.70
N SER A 284 -3.83 -6.73 14.04
CA SER A 284 -2.81 -7.49 14.80
C SER A 284 -2.78 -8.99 14.50
N GLN A 285 -3.82 -9.54 13.86
CA GLN A 285 -3.94 -10.95 13.48
C GLN A 285 -3.44 -11.27 12.06
N TYR A 286 -2.96 -10.28 11.31
CA TYR A 286 -2.39 -10.49 9.99
C TYR A 286 -1.09 -9.70 9.83
N GLN A 287 -0.08 -10.29 9.18
CA GLN A 287 1.17 -9.60 8.91
C GLN A 287 1.71 -9.98 7.54
N GLU A 288 1.99 -8.98 6.70
CA GLU A 288 2.75 -9.12 5.47
C GLU A 288 4.03 -8.28 5.63
N SER A 289 5.10 -8.92 6.13
CA SER A 289 6.38 -8.26 6.40
C SER A 289 7.03 -7.69 5.13
N TRP A 290 6.71 -8.22 3.96
CA TRP A 290 7.37 -7.86 2.71
C TRP A 290 7.22 -6.40 2.31
N PHE A 291 6.14 -5.72 2.73
CA PHE A 291 5.98 -4.26 2.50
C PHE A 291 7.01 -3.42 3.25
N LYS A 292 7.53 -3.93 4.37
CA LYS A 292 8.53 -3.24 5.18
C LYS A 292 9.89 -3.22 4.48
N PHE A 293 10.20 -4.22 3.63
CA PHE A 293 11.49 -4.29 2.93
C PHE A 293 11.68 -3.11 1.99
N THR A 294 10.70 -2.82 1.13
CA THR A 294 10.78 -1.68 0.19
C THR A 294 10.94 -0.36 0.92
N SER A 295 10.15 -0.12 1.98
CA SER A 295 10.27 1.12 2.77
C SER A 295 11.62 1.23 3.47
N THR A 296 12.15 0.12 4.00
CA THR A 296 13.48 0.08 4.63
C THR A 296 14.60 0.33 3.63
N ALA A 297 14.54 -0.32 2.47
CA ALA A 297 15.50 -0.10 1.40
C ALA A 297 15.51 1.36 0.94
N LEU A 298 14.36 2.05 0.94
CA LEU A 298 14.24 3.46 0.57
C LEU A 298 14.49 4.45 1.71
N GLY A 299 14.76 3.97 2.93
CA GLY A 299 14.99 4.82 4.11
C GLY A 299 13.73 5.52 4.61
N GLN A 300 12.56 5.01 4.24
CA GLN A 300 11.26 5.50 4.68
C GLN A 300 10.93 4.92 6.05
N ARG A 301 10.28 5.70 6.92
CA ARG A 301 9.76 5.20 8.19
C ARG A 301 8.58 4.28 7.92
N PHE A 302 8.58 3.06 8.46
CA PHE A 302 7.42 2.17 8.39
C PHE A 302 6.78 2.08 9.78
N ILE A 303 5.54 2.51 9.89
CA ILE A 303 4.76 2.45 11.14
C ILE A 303 3.61 1.49 10.90
N SER A 304 3.59 0.36 11.60
CA SER A 304 2.35 -0.43 11.70
C SER A 304 1.53 0.16 12.84
N SER A 305 0.46 0.88 12.49
CA SER A 305 -0.54 1.30 13.45
C SER A 305 -1.55 0.17 13.57
N THR A 306 -1.42 -0.64 14.61
CA THR A 306 -2.40 -1.66 14.94
C THR A 306 -3.50 -1.03 15.78
N CYS A 307 -4.66 -0.73 15.18
CA CYS A 307 -5.91 -0.81 15.92
C CYS A 307 -6.28 -2.30 16.00
N GLY A 308 -5.50 -3.05 16.78
CA GLY A 308 -5.59 -4.50 16.80
C GLY A 308 -6.92 -4.97 17.42
N PRO A 309 -7.48 -6.11 16.98
CA PRO A 309 -8.57 -6.79 17.67
C PRO A 309 -8.17 -7.33 19.05
N THR A 310 -6.94 -7.17 19.50
CA THR A 310 -6.55 -7.48 20.88
C THR A 310 -6.73 -6.24 21.73
N SER A 311 -7.73 -6.28 22.59
CA SER A 311 -7.86 -5.70 23.95
C SER A 311 -6.91 -4.59 24.43
N TYR A 312 -6.42 -3.69 23.58
CA TYR A 312 -5.83 -2.46 24.05
C TYR A 312 -6.98 -1.57 24.50
N VAL A 313 -7.10 -1.49 25.82
CA VAL A 313 -7.71 -0.37 26.50
C VAL A 313 -6.68 0.74 26.32
N ASP A 314 -6.99 1.73 25.48
CA ASP A 314 -6.18 2.94 25.43
C ASP A 314 -6.12 3.48 26.87
N LYS A 315 -4.94 3.51 27.50
CA LYS A 315 -4.84 3.97 28.90
C LYS A 315 -5.21 5.44 29.12
N ALA A 316 -5.22 6.26 28.08
CA ALA A 316 -5.62 7.66 28.17
C ALA A 316 -7.15 7.84 28.06
N THR A 317 -7.85 6.96 27.32
CA THR A 317 -9.31 7.05 27.13
C THR A 317 -10.10 5.93 27.83
N GLU A 318 -9.43 4.88 28.29
CA GLU A 318 -9.98 3.59 28.71
C GLU A 318 -10.84 2.87 27.65
N GLU A 319 -10.78 3.32 26.39
CA GLU A 319 -11.61 2.79 25.30
C GLU A 319 -10.87 1.74 24.47
N ARG A 320 -11.61 0.71 24.04
CA ARG A 320 -11.10 -0.32 23.14
C ARG A 320 -11.16 0.17 21.71
N CYS A 321 -10.14 -0.14 20.89
CA CYS A 321 -10.21 0.11 19.46
C CYS A 321 -11.51 -0.47 18.85
N PRO A 322 -12.22 0.29 17.99
CA PRO A 322 -13.44 -0.19 17.35
C PRO A 322 -13.12 -1.39 16.44
N TYR A 323 -13.84 -2.49 16.66
CA TYR A 323 -13.75 -3.70 15.84
C TYR A 323 -14.94 -3.76 14.88
N TYR A 324 -14.66 -3.88 13.58
CA TYR A 324 -15.70 -4.11 12.58
C TYR A 324 -15.89 -5.61 12.33
N ARG A 325 -17.08 -6.10 12.63
CA ARG A 325 -17.47 -7.47 12.28
C ARG A 325 -18.00 -7.49 10.85
N ASP A 326 -17.13 -7.80 9.88
CA ASP A 326 -17.51 -7.89 8.46
C ASP A 326 -18.27 -9.18 8.15
N TYR A 327 -19.55 -9.22 8.55
CA TYR A 327 -20.42 -10.37 8.34
C TYR A 327 -20.53 -10.74 6.85
N SER A 328 -20.70 -9.73 5.98
CA SER A 328 -20.83 -9.93 4.53
C SER A 328 -19.55 -10.49 3.90
N GLY A 329 -18.39 -9.93 4.25
CA GLY A 329 -17.08 -10.42 3.80
C GLY A 329 -16.81 -11.84 4.30
N GLY A 330 -17.10 -12.12 5.58
CA GLY A 330 -16.96 -13.46 6.16
C GLY A 330 -17.85 -14.49 5.47
N GLN A 331 -19.11 -14.15 5.16
CA GLN A 331 -20.02 -15.06 4.45
C GLN A 331 -19.53 -15.34 3.02
N ARG A 332 -19.01 -14.32 2.33
CA ARG A 332 -18.44 -14.48 0.98
C ARG A 332 -17.26 -15.45 1.02
N LEU A 333 -16.35 -15.31 1.98
CA LEU A 333 -15.20 -16.20 2.17
C LEU A 333 -15.64 -17.63 2.52
N LEU A 334 -16.62 -17.81 3.41
CA LEU A 334 -17.16 -19.13 3.74
C LEU A 334 -17.70 -19.89 2.51
N ARG A 335 -18.25 -19.17 1.52
CA ARG A 335 -18.76 -19.79 0.28
C ARG A 335 -17.63 -20.21 -0.65
N GLN A 336 -16.48 -19.54 -0.61
CA GLN A 336 -15.34 -19.77 -1.49
C GLN A 336 -14.34 -20.79 -0.91
N LEU A 337 -14.34 -20.97 0.40
CA LEU A 337 -13.39 -21.83 1.10
C LEU A 337 -13.98 -23.20 1.46
N PRO A 338 -13.13 -24.23 1.66
CA PRO A 338 -13.57 -25.60 1.93
C PRO A 338 -14.17 -25.81 3.32
N ILE A 339 -14.07 -24.84 4.23
CA ILE A 339 -14.60 -24.97 5.60
C ILE A 339 -16.12 -25.14 5.61
N ILE A 340 -16.60 -26.13 6.38
CA ILE A 340 -18.03 -26.39 6.60
C ILE A 340 -18.28 -26.33 8.11
N LEU A 341 -18.99 -25.29 8.56
CA LEU A 341 -19.33 -25.07 9.96
C LEU A 341 -20.60 -25.85 10.36
N GLY A 342 -20.84 -25.96 11.66
CA GLY A 342 -22.04 -26.61 12.20
C GLY A 342 -21.94 -28.13 12.30
N LEU A 343 -20.74 -28.70 12.17
CA LEU A 343 -20.55 -30.14 12.24
C LEU A 343 -20.41 -30.62 13.69
N PRO A 344 -21.04 -31.73 14.11
CA PRO A 344 -20.69 -32.37 15.38
C PRO A 344 -19.25 -32.92 15.32
N GLU A 345 -18.58 -33.02 16.46
CA GLU A 345 -17.17 -33.49 16.53
C GLU A 345 -16.94 -34.82 15.81
N SER A 346 -17.92 -35.74 15.88
CA SER A 346 -17.85 -37.05 15.23
C SER A 346 -17.81 -37.01 13.69
N MET A 347 -18.21 -35.89 13.08
CA MET A 347 -18.21 -35.70 11.62
C MET A 347 -17.00 -34.90 11.12
N VAL A 348 -16.26 -34.26 12.03
CA VAL A 348 -15.08 -33.49 11.64
C VAL A 348 -13.91 -34.44 11.41
N LYS A 349 -13.17 -34.19 10.34
CA LYS A 349 -11.97 -34.94 9.99
C LYS A 349 -10.73 -34.12 10.29
N THR A 350 -9.70 -34.78 10.82
CA THR A 350 -8.38 -34.18 10.99
C THR A 350 -7.76 -33.86 9.63
N ASP A 351 -6.81 -32.93 9.59
CA ASP A 351 -6.16 -32.56 8.31
C ASP A 351 -5.41 -33.75 7.68
N ALA A 352 -4.83 -34.63 8.50
CA ALA A 352 -4.22 -35.89 8.04
C ALA A 352 -5.25 -36.80 7.34
N GLU A 353 -6.45 -36.96 7.92
CA GLU A 353 -7.52 -37.74 7.28
C GLU A 353 -8.00 -37.09 5.98
N LYS A 354 -8.12 -35.75 5.92
CA LYS A 354 -8.51 -35.03 4.69
C LYS A 354 -7.45 -35.20 3.59
N ASN A 355 -6.18 -35.14 3.95
CA ASN A 355 -5.04 -35.25 3.03
C ASN A 355 -4.85 -36.69 2.51
N ALA A 356 -5.26 -37.70 3.28
CA ALA A 356 -5.27 -39.10 2.83
C ALA A 356 -6.40 -39.43 1.84
N MET A 357 -7.41 -38.56 1.69
CA MET A 357 -8.50 -38.74 0.72
C MET A 357 -8.09 -38.26 -0.67
N THR A 358 -8.44 -39.05 -1.69
CA THR A 358 -8.44 -38.61 -3.09
C THR A 358 -9.38 -37.42 -3.27
N GLU A 359 -9.09 -36.51 -4.20
CA GLU A 359 -9.89 -35.31 -4.51
C GLU A 359 -11.41 -35.63 -4.62
N TRP A 360 -11.79 -36.60 -5.45
CA TRP A 360 -13.20 -37.02 -5.59
C TRP A 360 -13.87 -37.47 -4.27
N LYS A 361 -13.13 -38.14 -3.38
CA LYS A 361 -13.68 -38.55 -2.06
C LYS A 361 -13.88 -37.34 -1.15
N ARG A 362 -12.98 -36.35 -1.25
CA ARG A 362 -13.09 -35.09 -0.51
C ARG A 362 -14.30 -34.29 -0.99
N ASP A 363 -14.48 -34.14 -2.30
CA ASP A 363 -15.61 -33.42 -2.88
C ASP A 363 -16.95 -34.06 -2.49
N ARG A 364 -17.06 -35.39 -2.61
CA ARG A 364 -18.27 -36.13 -2.24
C ARG A 364 -18.58 -36.01 -0.74
N ARG A 365 -17.56 -36.03 0.11
CA ARG A 365 -17.71 -35.79 1.55
C ARG A 365 -18.22 -34.37 1.80
N ASP A 366 -17.62 -33.37 1.16
CA ASP A 366 -17.96 -31.97 1.38
C ASP A 366 -19.40 -31.67 0.91
N ASP A 367 -19.85 -32.25 -0.20
CA ASP A 367 -21.24 -32.18 -0.65
C ASP A 367 -22.22 -32.81 0.36
N TYR A 368 -21.87 -33.99 0.89
CA TYR A 368 -22.65 -34.65 1.94
C TYR A 368 -22.75 -33.79 3.21
N LEU A 369 -21.64 -33.21 3.67
CA LEU A 369 -21.58 -32.38 4.86
C LEU A 369 -22.34 -31.05 4.68
N ARG A 370 -22.21 -30.41 3.51
CA ARG A 370 -23.03 -29.21 3.16
C ARG A 370 -24.51 -29.55 3.14
N THR A 371 -24.89 -30.72 2.62
CA THR A 371 -26.26 -31.21 2.63
C THR A 371 -26.76 -31.45 4.05
N TYR A 372 -25.95 -32.08 4.91
CA TYR A 372 -26.28 -32.26 6.33
C TYR A 372 -26.55 -30.93 7.03
N VAL A 373 -25.66 -29.95 6.91
CA VAL A 373 -25.83 -28.61 7.52
C VAL A 373 -27.06 -27.92 6.95
N ARG A 374 -27.36 -28.09 5.66
CA ARG A 374 -28.55 -27.50 5.03
C ARG A 374 -29.87 -28.06 5.58
N TRP A 375 -29.94 -29.35 5.95
CA TRP A 375 -31.19 -29.99 6.37
C TRP A 375 -31.34 -30.21 7.88
N SER A 376 -30.27 -30.07 8.66
CA SER A 376 -30.29 -30.19 10.12
C SER A 376 -30.39 -28.83 10.79
N ARG A 377 -31.49 -28.56 11.50
CA ARG A 377 -31.69 -27.31 12.25
C ARG A 377 -30.59 -27.08 13.28
N ASP A 378 -30.23 -28.11 14.04
CA ASP A 378 -29.18 -28.01 15.08
C ASP A 378 -27.82 -27.67 14.46
N ALA A 379 -27.53 -28.21 13.27
CA ALA A 379 -26.30 -27.91 12.53
C ALA A 379 -26.30 -26.46 12.01
N GLN A 380 -27.43 -25.93 11.56
CA GLN A 380 -27.55 -24.52 11.17
C GLN A 380 -27.33 -23.56 12.34
N GLU A 381 -27.95 -23.86 13.50
CA GLU A 381 -27.80 -23.06 14.71
C GLU A 381 -26.35 -23.10 15.22
N LEU A 382 -25.70 -24.26 15.16
CA LEU A 382 -24.28 -24.39 15.48
C LEU A 382 -23.41 -23.64 14.47
N ALA A 383 -23.66 -23.78 13.17
CA ALA A 383 -22.92 -23.07 12.12
C ALA A 383 -22.98 -21.55 12.30
N ALA A 384 -24.15 -21.01 12.66
CA ALA A 384 -24.31 -19.59 12.94
C ALA A 384 -23.47 -19.15 14.15
N LYS A 385 -23.49 -19.91 15.26
CA LYS A 385 -22.67 -19.62 16.44
C LYS A 385 -21.17 -19.68 16.15
N GLU A 386 -20.73 -20.72 15.44
CA GLU A 386 -19.34 -20.89 15.05
C GLU A 386 -18.89 -19.81 14.06
N PHE A 387 -19.77 -19.37 13.16
CA PHE A 387 -19.47 -18.27 12.26
C PHE A 387 -19.26 -16.96 13.03
N GLU A 388 -20.15 -16.63 13.96
CA GLU A 388 -20.01 -15.45 14.83
C GLU A 388 -18.70 -15.48 15.64
N MET A 389 -18.25 -16.66 16.06
CA MET A 389 -16.94 -16.85 16.69
C MET A 389 -15.78 -16.64 15.70
N LEU A 390 -15.88 -17.16 14.48
CA LEU A 390 -14.84 -17.03 13.44
C LEU A 390 -14.58 -15.59 13.03
N ILE A 391 -15.64 -14.81 12.83
CA ILE A 391 -15.55 -13.38 12.51
C ILE A 391 -15.49 -12.52 13.78
N GLY A 392 -15.28 -13.16 14.92
CA GLY A 392 -15.13 -12.53 16.21
C GLY A 392 -13.83 -11.75 16.32
N ARG A 393 -13.74 -10.98 17.39
CA ARG A 393 -12.55 -10.20 17.72
C ARG A 393 -11.38 -11.10 18.15
N GLU A 394 -11.66 -12.22 18.80
CA GLU A 394 -10.63 -13.10 19.34
C GLU A 394 -10.32 -14.25 18.39
N VAL A 395 -9.07 -14.73 18.41
CA VAL A 395 -8.66 -15.93 17.68
C VAL A 395 -9.46 -17.13 18.22
N PRO A 396 -10.33 -17.76 17.43
CA PRO A 396 -11.26 -18.78 17.91
C PRO A 396 -10.54 -20.13 18.04
N ARG A 397 -9.70 -20.28 19.08
CA ARG A 397 -8.84 -21.45 19.30
C ARG A 397 -9.59 -22.78 19.24
N SER A 398 -10.81 -22.83 19.77
CA SER A 398 -11.65 -24.04 19.73
C SER A 398 -12.06 -24.42 18.31
N LEU A 399 -12.32 -23.45 17.43
CA LEU A 399 -12.67 -23.72 16.03
C LEU A 399 -11.44 -24.07 15.21
N ILE A 400 -10.28 -23.49 15.52
CA ILE A 400 -9.00 -23.90 14.93
C ILE A 400 -8.70 -25.35 15.29
N GLN A 401 -8.80 -25.72 16.58
CA GLN A 401 -8.58 -27.10 17.01
C GLN A 401 -9.57 -28.08 16.37
N LYS A 402 -10.82 -27.64 16.18
CA LYS A 402 -11.87 -28.44 15.55
C LYS A 402 -11.63 -28.63 14.06
N TYR A 403 -11.49 -27.54 13.30
CA TYR A 403 -11.51 -27.56 11.83
C TYR A 403 -10.12 -27.57 11.17
N GLY A 404 -9.04 -27.35 11.94
CA GLY A 404 -7.66 -27.43 11.47
C GLY A 404 -7.30 -26.34 10.45
N GLU A 405 -6.55 -26.74 9.43
CA GLU A 405 -6.08 -25.88 8.32
C GLU A 405 -7.21 -25.11 7.62
N ASP A 406 -8.43 -25.65 7.55
CA ASP A 406 -9.56 -24.97 6.90
C ASP A 406 -9.98 -23.71 7.67
N ALA A 407 -9.94 -23.75 9.01
CA ALA A 407 -10.21 -22.58 9.85
C ALA A 407 -9.07 -21.57 9.78
N TRP A 408 -7.81 -22.03 9.78
CA TRP A 408 -6.67 -21.14 9.59
C TRP A 408 -6.70 -20.44 8.24
N THR A 409 -6.99 -21.18 7.18
CA THR A 409 -7.15 -20.63 5.83
C THR A 409 -8.24 -19.56 5.82
N PHE A 410 -9.42 -19.85 6.39
CA PHE A 410 -10.49 -18.85 6.53
C PHE A 410 -10.03 -17.60 7.27
N LEU A 411 -9.42 -17.76 8.45
CA LEU A 411 -8.99 -16.64 9.30
C LEU A 411 -7.90 -15.80 8.61
N ASN A 412 -6.96 -16.42 7.91
CA ASN A 412 -5.93 -15.74 7.15
C ASN A 412 -6.53 -14.85 6.06
N TYR A 413 -7.46 -15.35 5.26
CA TYR A 413 -8.15 -14.54 4.24
C TYR A 413 -9.05 -13.47 4.87
N PHE A 414 -9.79 -13.83 5.91
CA PHE A 414 -10.70 -12.91 6.60
C PHE A 414 -9.93 -11.73 7.20
N TRP A 415 -8.94 -12.00 8.05
CA TRP A 415 -8.15 -10.93 8.66
C TRP A 415 -7.35 -10.13 7.65
N LYS A 416 -6.88 -10.76 6.57
CA LYS A 416 -6.25 -10.05 5.45
C LYS A 416 -7.19 -9.03 4.83
N ASP A 417 -8.43 -9.40 4.52
CA ASP A 417 -9.33 -8.58 3.69
C ASP A 417 -10.34 -7.71 4.43
N ILE A 418 -10.53 -7.92 5.74
CA ILE A 418 -11.51 -7.12 6.49
C ILE A 418 -11.22 -5.61 6.43
N PRO A 419 -12.24 -4.76 6.56
CA PRO A 419 -12.05 -3.33 6.79
C PRO A 419 -11.31 -3.03 8.10
N ARG A 420 -10.84 -1.78 8.25
CA ARG A 420 -10.08 -1.29 9.40
C ARG A 420 -10.69 0.01 9.91
N TYR A 421 -10.53 0.26 11.20
CA TYR A 421 -10.75 1.58 11.79
C TYR A 421 -9.41 2.23 12.12
N VAL A 422 -9.38 3.55 11.98
CA VAL A 422 -8.27 4.38 12.42
C VAL A 422 -8.63 5.04 13.74
N ASP A 423 -7.71 5.01 14.71
CA ASP A 423 -7.77 5.91 15.86
C ASP A 423 -7.38 7.33 15.40
N VAL A 424 -8.38 8.11 14.98
CA VAL A 424 -8.19 9.40 14.33
C VAL A 424 -7.46 10.41 15.22
N PRO A 425 -7.87 10.66 16.48
CA PRO A 425 -7.17 11.63 17.35
C PRO A 425 -5.71 11.25 17.58
N ARG A 426 -5.43 9.97 17.86
CA ARG A 426 -4.06 9.48 18.10
C ARG A 426 -3.20 9.60 16.84
N LEU A 427 -3.75 9.23 15.67
CA LEU A 427 -3.02 9.31 14.41
C LEU A 427 -2.72 10.77 14.02
N THR A 428 -3.70 11.66 14.14
CA THR A 428 -3.50 13.09 13.86
C THR A 428 -2.42 13.69 14.77
N LYS A 429 -2.47 13.38 16.08
CA LYS A 429 -1.44 13.82 17.03
C LYS A 429 -0.05 13.30 16.66
N PHE A 430 0.04 12.05 16.23
CA PHE A 430 1.31 11.48 15.76
C PHE A 430 1.84 12.21 14.52
N ILE A 431 1.00 12.48 13.53
CA ILE A 431 1.40 13.26 12.35
C ILE A 431 1.80 14.70 12.74
N GLY A 432 1.14 15.29 13.74
CA GLY A 432 1.57 16.49 14.44
C GLY A 432 3.01 16.44 14.92
N SER A 433 3.39 15.39 15.66
CA SER A 433 4.77 15.22 16.11
C SER A 433 5.77 15.05 14.97
N LEU A 434 5.39 14.39 13.86
CA LEU A 434 6.28 14.27 12.68
C LEU A 434 6.57 15.64 12.06
N GLN A 435 5.61 16.55 12.06
CA GLN A 435 5.82 17.93 11.61
C GLN A 435 6.78 18.66 12.54
N GLU A 436 6.57 18.57 13.86
CA GLU A 436 7.43 19.23 14.85
C GLU A 436 8.88 18.72 14.77
N ASP A 437 9.05 17.41 14.57
CA ASP A 437 10.37 16.79 14.35
C ASP A 437 11.03 17.35 13.08
N SER A 438 10.29 17.43 11.97
CA SER A 438 10.80 18.01 10.73
C SER A 438 11.23 19.46 10.88
N GLU A 439 10.43 20.30 11.55
CA GLU A 439 10.75 21.70 11.81
C GLU A 439 11.99 21.84 12.71
N ARG A 440 12.12 20.95 13.70
CA ARG A 440 13.28 20.91 14.61
C ARG A 440 14.54 20.50 13.84
N GLU A 441 14.46 19.48 12.99
CA GLU A 441 15.58 19.00 12.16
C GLU A 441 16.08 20.11 11.23
N GLU A 442 15.18 20.82 10.55
CA GLU A 442 15.52 21.96 9.68
C GLU A 442 16.28 23.05 10.46
N SER A 443 15.84 23.35 11.69
CA SER A 443 16.50 24.35 12.54
C SER A 443 17.92 23.96 12.98
N VAL A 444 18.20 22.66 13.10
CA VAL A 444 19.53 22.12 13.48
C VAL A 444 20.46 22.12 12.27
N ASP A 445 19.97 21.73 11.09
CA ASP A 445 20.73 21.70 9.84
C ASP A 445 21.33 23.06 9.50
N LEU A 446 20.54 24.13 9.69
CA LEU A 446 20.98 25.51 9.49
C LEU A 446 22.13 25.93 10.42
N ARG A 447 22.28 25.29 11.59
CA ARG A 447 23.30 25.65 12.59
C ARG A 447 24.60 24.86 12.44
N ASN A 448 24.49 23.56 12.16
CA ASN A 448 25.64 22.65 12.26
C ASN A 448 26.08 22.04 10.92
N GLY A 449 25.38 22.29 9.82
CA GLY A 449 25.78 21.84 8.48
C GLY A 449 25.68 20.33 8.23
N SER A 450 25.34 19.52 9.23
CA SER A 450 25.08 18.09 9.07
C SER A 450 23.84 17.67 9.85
N SER A 451 22.79 17.29 9.11
CA SER A 451 21.63 16.62 9.71
C SER A 451 22.04 15.25 10.22
N PRO A 452 21.69 14.86 11.45
CA PRO A 452 21.81 13.48 11.88
C PRO A 452 21.08 12.58 10.87
N TYR A 453 19.87 12.96 10.45
CA TYR A 453 19.05 12.16 9.53
C TYR A 453 19.73 11.93 8.17
N ARG A 454 20.57 12.87 7.73
CA ARG A 454 21.40 12.74 6.54
C ARG A 454 22.37 11.58 6.64
N GLN A 455 22.93 11.30 7.82
CA GLN A 455 23.82 10.13 8.02
C GLN A 455 23.06 8.81 7.86
N PHE A 456 21.84 8.70 8.38
CA PHE A 456 21.00 7.51 8.19
C PHE A 456 20.58 7.35 6.71
N ILE A 457 20.19 8.45 6.05
CA ILE A 457 19.86 8.40 4.62
C ILE A 457 21.08 8.08 3.76
N GLU A 458 22.26 8.60 4.10
CA GLU A 458 23.51 8.24 3.43
C GLU A 458 23.85 6.76 3.67
N TYR A 459 23.69 6.25 4.89
CA TYR A 459 23.81 4.82 5.23
C TYR A 459 22.85 3.96 4.37
N VAL A 460 21.57 4.35 4.26
CA VAL A 460 20.60 3.68 3.39
C VAL A 460 21.01 3.75 1.93
N ARG A 461 21.38 4.94 1.43
CA ARG A 461 21.79 5.17 0.03
C ARG A 461 23.03 4.40 -0.37
N ASN A 462 23.93 4.15 0.58
CA ASN A 462 25.12 3.34 0.38
C ASN A 462 24.81 1.83 0.31
N GLY A 463 23.53 1.43 0.38
CA GLY A 463 23.10 0.03 0.38
C GLY A 463 23.35 -0.68 1.71
N GLU A 464 23.75 0.05 2.76
CA GLU A 464 24.16 -0.53 4.03
C GLU A 464 22.93 -0.90 4.89
N ALA A 465 21.77 -0.29 4.63
CA ALA A 465 20.54 -0.54 5.39
C ALA A 465 19.82 -1.85 5.08
N CYS A 466 20.04 -2.45 3.92
CA CYS A 466 19.52 -3.78 3.58
C CYS A 466 20.47 -4.40 2.55
N GLY A 467 21.37 -5.27 3.02
CA GLY A 467 22.26 -6.08 2.17
C GLY A 467 21.66 -7.44 1.80
N GLU A 468 22.39 -8.28 1.08
CA GLU A 468 21.91 -9.59 0.60
C GLU A 468 21.52 -10.56 1.75
N ASN A 469 22.10 -10.40 2.94
CA ASN A 469 21.94 -11.32 4.07
C ASN A 469 21.37 -10.70 5.36
N ASP A 470 21.10 -9.40 5.42
CA ASP A 470 20.82 -8.69 6.68
C ASP A 470 19.84 -7.52 6.53
N CYS A 471 18.57 -7.86 6.27
CA CYS A 471 17.47 -6.88 6.25
C CYS A 471 16.46 -7.13 7.37
N GLN A 472 16.42 -8.31 8.00
CA GLN A 472 15.48 -8.65 9.08
C GLN A 472 15.74 -7.85 10.37
N ASP A 473 16.99 -7.79 10.84
CA ASP A 473 17.33 -7.03 12.05
C ASP A 473 17.11 -5.53 11.84
N LYS A 474 17.38 -5.05 10.63
CA LYS A 474 17.17 -3.65 10.23
C LYS A 474 15.69 -3.33 10.02
N LEU A 475 14.88 -4.32 9.58
CA LEU A 475 13.43 -4.23 9.53
C LEU A 475 12.84 -3.95 10.92
N GLN A 476 13.30 -4.67 11.94
CA GLN A 476 12.84 -4.48 13.32
C GLN A 476 13.18 -3.07 13.82
N ARG A 477 14.30 -2.50 13.36
CA ARG A 477 14.73 -1.12 13.67
C ARG A 477 13.98 -0.05 12.87
N ASN A 478 13.50 -0.36 11.68
CA ASN A 478 12.73 0.58 10.85
C ASN A 478 11.23 0.64 11.22
N VAL A 479 10.77 -0.29 12.06
CA VAL A 479 9.41 -0.29 12.61
C VAL A 479 9.38 0.52 13.90
N ALA A 480 8.32 1.29 14.13
CA ALA A 480 8.09 1.88 15.46
C ALA A 480 7.93 0.77 16.51
N GLY A 481 8.98 0.53 17.27
CA GLY A 481 9.07 -0.44 18.37
C GLY A 481 10.23 -0.06 19.28
N ALA A 482 10.43 -0.78 20.39
CA ALA A 482 11.51 -0.50 21.35
C ALA A 482 12.82 -0.15 20.63
N GLU A 483 13.22 -1.01 19.71
CA GLU A 483 14.45 -1.01 18.91
C GLU A 483 14.48 -0.04 17.70
N SER A 484 13.54 0.91 17.60
CA SER A 484 13.44 1.81 16.45
C SER A 484 14.65 2.74 16.27
N ALA A 485 15.08 2.97 15.02
CA ALA A 485 16.17 3.85 14.63
C ALA A 485 15.76 5.34 14.56
N PHE A 486 14.49 5.70 14.78
CA PHE A 486 14.01 7.07 14.60
C PHE A 486 14.03 7.91 15.90
N GLY A 487 14.74 9.05 15.87
CA GLY A 487 14.82 10.02 16.98
C GLY A 487 16.13 10.82 17.05
N GLN A 488 16.14 11.96 17.75
CA GLN A 488 17.33 12.83 17.89
C GLN A 488 18.53 12.13 18.57
N HIS A 489 18.28 11.12 19.41
CA HIS A 489 19.31 10.41 20.18
C HIS A 489 19.82 9.13 19.52
N SER A 490 19.02 8.46 18.67
CA SER A 490 19.49 7.30 17.92
C SER A 490 20.56 7.74 16.92
N ILE A 491 20.41 8.91 16.30
CA ILE A 491 21.26 9.24 15.16
C ILE A 491 22.66 9.73 15.55
N ASN A 492 22.86 10.23 16.77
CA ASN A 492 24.16 10.71 17.27
C ASN A 492 24.97 9.64 18.00
N ASN A 493 24.37 8.50 18.32
CA ASN A 493 25.05 7.36 18.92
C ASN A 493 24.34 6.05 18.52
N VAL A 494 25.01 5.27 17.68
CA VAL A 494 24.53 3.98 17.15
C VAL A 494 24.24 2.97 18.27
N GLU A 495 24.88 3.12 19.44
CA GLU A 495 24.64 2.28 20.63
C GLU A 495 23.33 2.62 21.36
N LEU A 496 22.72 3.78 21.07
CA LEU A 496 21.44 4.23 21.63
C LEU A 496 20.26 4.00 20.67
N TRP A 497 20.51 3.29 19.56
CA TRP A 497 19.45 2.80 18.67
C TRP A 497 18.51 1.90 19.48
N GLY A 498 17.21 2.20 19.44
CA GLY A 498 16.24 1.49 20.27
C GLY A 498 15.91 2.09 21.63
N LEU A 499 16.30 3.34 21.89
CA LEU A 499 15.76 4.08 23.03
C LEU A 499 14.56 4.93 22.59
N PRO A 500 13.39 4.82 23.25
CA PRO A 500 12.23 5.64 22.93
C PRO A 500 12.55 7.13 23.02
N THR A 501 12.30 7.90 21.95
CA THR A 501 12.16 9.36 22.10
C THR A 501 10.95 9.66 23.00
N THR A 502 10.95 10.84 23.62
CA THR A 502 9.76 11.38 24.28
C THR A 502 8.53 11.44 23.36
N GLU A 503 8.70 11.61 22.05
CA GLU A 503 7.60 11.54 21.07
C GLU A 503 7.11 10.09 20.82
N SER A 504 8.01 9.12 20.65
CA SER A 504 7.62 7.71 20.49
C SER A 504 6.95 7.14 21.74
N LYS A 505 7.23 7.70 22.94
CA LYS A 505 6.50 7.40 24.19
C LYS A 505 5.01 7.74 24.12
N ALA A 506 4.54 8.60 23.20
CA ALA A 506 3.11 8.83 23.00
C ALA A 506 2.41 7.67 22.27
N LEU A 507 3.14 6.92 21.44
CA LEU A 507 2.66 5.68 20.81
C LEU A 507 3.02 4.41 21.63
N ARG A 508 4.05 4.48 22.47
CA ARG A 508 4.71 3.34 23.12
C ARG A 508 4.31 2.93 24.54
N PRO A 509 3.37 3.53 25.31
CA PRO A 509 3.10 2.96 26.64
C PRO A 509 2.59 1.50 26.56
N GLU A 510 2.33 1.00 25.35
CA GLU A 510 1.45 -0.11 25.02
C GLU A 510 1.82 -0.85 23.72
N LEU A 511 3.06 -0.81 23.24
CA LEU A 511 3.53 -1.83 22.28
C LEU A 511 4.28 -2.89 23.07
N VAL A 512 3.55 -3.87 23.63
CA VAL A 512 4.19 -5.09 24.17
C VAL A 512 4.99 -5.72 23.02
N GLU A 513 6.27 -6.01 23.24
CA GLU A 513 7.11 -6.70 22.25
C GLU A 513 6.35 -7.93 21.72
N VAL A 514 5.97 -7.89 20.44
CA VAL A 514 5.23 -8.96 19.73
C VAL A 514 6.13 -10.21 19.52
N ARG A 515 7.25 -10.33 20.25
CA ARG A 515 8.20 -11.45 20.15
C ARG A 515 7.59 -12.81 20.55
N HIS A 516 6.47 -12.83 21.26
CA HIS A 516 5.83 -14.06 21.77
C HIS A 516 4.59 -14.53 20.99
N TRP A 517 4.29 -13.92 19.83
CA TRP A 517 3.08 -14.25 19.06
C TRP A 517 3.33 -15.23 17.91
N LYS A 518 4.59 -15.68 17.75
CA LYS A 518 4.84 -17.00 17.18
C LYS A 518 4.32 -18.02 18.19
N ILE A 519 3.06 -18.40 18.05
CA ILE A 519 2.58 -19.65 18.63
C ILE A 519 3.33 -20.71 17.83
N ASP A 520 4.26 -21.41 18.47
CA ASP A 520 4.90 -22.59 17.90
C ASP A 520 3.79 -23.52 17.38
N VAL A 521 3.79 -23.74 16.06
CA VAL A 521 2.87 -24.64 15.36
C VAL A 521 3.26 -26.07 15.65
#